data_AF-A0A7C6QL24-F1
#
_entry.id   AF-A0A7C6QL24-F1
#
_cell.length_a   1.000
_cell.length_b   1.000
_cell.length_c   1.000
_cell.angle_alpha   90.00
_cell.angle_beta   90.00
_cell.angle_gamma   90.00
#
_symmetry.space_group_name_H-M   'P 1'
#
loop_
_entity.id
_entity.type
_entity.pdbx_description
1 polymer ?
#
loop_
_entity_poly.entity_id
_entity_poly.type
_entity_poly.pdbx_seq_one_letter_code
_entity_poly.pdbx_strand_id
1 'polypeptide(L)'
;MAGIDDGGLNRLRGPQAGGGGYIRPLGPGQRGVGAVKPGSGAASATGSGKAGAAAAESFAAVLRRNMAEETRPASSGPVKFSAHALRRLEQAQIVFDAGRTARLNAAVDKAAGKGAKDSLILLDDLALVVNVRNRTVVTAVNGERMRDNVFTNIDSAVIT
;
A
#
# COMPACT_ATOMS: atom_id res chain seq x y z
N MET A 1 -62.89 -20.15 -31.22
CA MET A 1 -64.24 -20.12 -30.62
C MET A 1 -64.05 -20.38 -29.13
N ALA A 2 -63.99 -19.30 -28.34
CA ALA A 2 -65.10 -18.86 -27.47
C ALA A 2 -65.37 -19.93 -26.40
N GLY A 3 -65.09 -19.75 -25.10
CA GLY A 3 -65.19 -18.55 -24.27
C GLY A 3 -66.20 -18.87 -23.16
N ILE A 4 -65.89 -18.41 -21.93
CA ILE A 4 -66.83 -18.02 -20.87
C ILE A 4 -67.37 -19.14 -19.95
N ASP A 5 -67.55 -19.05 -18.63
CA ASP A 5 -67.12 -18.22 -17.47
C ASP A 5 -67.65 -18.93 -16.19
N ASP A 6 -67.42 -18.32 -15.01
CA ASP A 6 -68.04 -18.53 -13.68
C ASP A 6 -67.48 -19.68 -12.83
N GLY A 7 -67.01 -19.50 -11.59
CA GLY A 7 -67.28 -18.48 -10.59
C GLY A 7 -67.36 -19.22 -9.24
N GLY A 8 -66.66 -18.77 -8.19
CA GLY A 8 -66.72 -19.51 -6.92
C GLY A 8 -65.70 -19.13 -5.85
N LEU A 9 -65.97 -18.01 -5.20
CA LEU A 9 -65.37 -17.54 -3.95
C LEU A 9 -65.42 -18.62 -2.86
N ASN A 10 -64.29 -18.97 -2.21
CA ASN A 10 -64.32 -19.32 -0.79
C ASN A 10 -62.97 -19.27 -0.04
N ARG A 11 -62.97 -18.40 0.98
CA ARG A 11 -62.50 -18.58 2.37
C ARG A 11 -61.06 -19.05 2.67
N LEU A 12 -60.29 -18.06 3.14
CA LEU A 12 -59.68 -18.00 4.48
C LEU A 12 -59.01 -19.27 5.02
N ARG A 13 -57.68 -19.31 4.94
CA ARG A 13 -56.82 -19.90 5.98
C ARG A 13 -55.40 -19.32 5.87
N GLY A 14 -54.99 -18.51 6.86
CA GLY A 14 -53.65 -17.93 6.90
C GLY A 14 -52.57 -18.95 7.28
N PRO A 15 -51.30 -18.57 7.16
CA PRO A 15 -50.27 -19.09 8.05
C PRO A 15 -49.49 -17.98 8.76
N GLN A 16 -49.53 -18.06 10.10
CA GLN A 16 -48.39 -18.00 11.02
C GLN A 16 -47.38 -16.86 10.82
N ALA A 17 -47.48 -15.87 11.72
CA ALA A 17 -46.44 -14.89 12.00
C ALA A 17 -45.18 -15.58 12.57
N GLY A 18 -44.10 -15.59 11.79
CA GLY A 18 -42.74 -15.88 12.25
C GLY A 18 -41.94 -14.59 12.35
N GLY A 19 -41.35 -14.33 13.52
CA GLY A 19 -40.74 -13.06 13.90
C GLY A 19 -39.60 -12.59 12.99
N GLY A 20 -39.78 -11.40 12.40
CA GLY A 20 -38.70 -10.62 11.81
C GLY A 20 -38.24 -9.56 12.82
N GLY A 21 -36.99 -9.67 13.28
CA GLY A 21 -36.37 -8.71 14.18
C GLY A 21 -36.30 -7.32 13.55
N TYR A 22 -36.81 -6.33 14.28
CA TYR A 22 -36.64 -4.92 13.92
C TYR A 22 -35.19 -4.50 14.14
N ILE A 23 -34.45 -4.29 13.04
CA ILE A 23 -33.23 -3.49 13.08
C ILE A 23 -33.60 -2.02 13.33
N ARG A 24 -33.11 -1.46 14.44
CA ARG A 24 -33.23 -0.03 14.75
C ARG A 24 -32.45 0.78 13.70
N PRO A 25 -33.05 1.77 13.02
CA PRO A 25 -32.28 2.71 12.23
C PRO A 25 -31.41 3.56 13.16
N LEU A 26 -30.11 3.63 12.86
CA LEU A 26 -29.18 4.57 13.47
C LEU A 26 -29.64 5.99 13.08
N GLY A 27 -30.01 6.80 14.07
CA GLY A 27 -30.32 8.20 13.86
C GLY A 27 -29.10 8.96 13.31
N PRO A 28 -29.31 10.04 12.53
CA PRO A 28 -28.21 10.84 12.00
C PRO A 28 -27.45 11.48 13.16
N GLY A 29 -26.27 10.94 13.44
CA GLY A 29 -25.31 11.54 14.36
C GLY A 29 -24.92 12.92 13.87
N GLN A 30 -25.23 13.92 14.68
CA GLN A 30 -24.85 15.31 14.48
C GLN A 30 -23.33 15.41 14.33
N ARG A 31 -22.84 15.61 13.10
CA ARG A 31 -21.48 16.11 12.86
C ARG A 31 -21.55 17.63 12.89
N GLY A 32 -21.36 18.21 14.07
CA GLY A 32 -21.12 19.64 14.21
C GLY A 32 -19.82 20.01 13.51
N VAL A 33 -19.91 20.58 12.32
CA VAL A 33 -18.80 21.32 11.69
C VAL A 33 -18.72 22.69 12.37
N GLY A 34 -17.88 22.77 13.40
CA GLY A 34 -17.51 24.04 14.01
C GLY A 34 -16.75 24.88 13.00
N ALA A 35 -17.21 26.12 12.78
CA ALA A 35 -16.59 27.10 11.90
C ALA A 35 -15.12 27.37 12.30
N VAL A 36 -14.19 27.10 11.39
CA VAL A 36 -12.80 27.54 11.52
C VAL A 36 -12.69 28.99 11.08
N LYS A 37 -12.56 29.91 12.04
CA LYS A 37 -12.17 31.30 11.76
C LYS A 37 -10.66 31.35 11.50
N PRO A 38 -10.19 32.00 10.41
CA PRO A 38 -8.76 32.27 10.25
C PRO A 38 -8.41 33.49 11.13
N GLY A 39 -7.80 33.22 12.29
CA GLY A 39 -7.22 34.23 13.16
C GLY A 39 -5.72 34.32 12.92
N SER A 40 -5.27 35.41 12.31
CA SER A 40 -3.88 35.85 12.31
C SER A 40 -3.47 36.33 13.70
N GLY A 41 -2.17 36.21 14.02
CA GLY A 41 -1.54 37.00 15.08
C GLY A 41 -1.01 36.21 16.27
N ALA A 42 0.32 36.11 16.30
CA ALA A 42 1.21 36.05 17.47
C ALA A 42 0.59 35.99 18.88
N ALA A 43 0.98 34.96 19.65
CA ALA A 43 1.63 35.11 20.96
C ALA A 43 1.82 33.72 21.60
N SER A 44 3.06 33.29 21.71
CA SER A 44 3.48 32.20 22.58
C SER A 44 3.29 32.60 24.04
N ALA A 45 2.34 31.95 24.71
CA ALA A 45 2.22 31.96 26.17
C ALA A 45 2.16 30.51 26.68
N THR A 46 3.16 30.20 27.48
CA THR A 46 3.48 28.96 28.19
C THR A 46 2.30 28.39 29.00
N GLY A 47 2.11 27.06 28.93
CA GLY A 47 1.37 26.33 29.95
C GLY A 47 1.13 24.85 29.61
N SER A 48 1.70 23.95 30.42
CA SER A 48 1.44 22.49 30.50
C SER A 48 1.83 21.61 29.30
N GLY A 49 3.07 21.12 29.27
CA GLY A 49 3.52 20.14 28.28
C GLY A 49 4.76 19.37 28.71
N LYS A 50 4.68 18.52 29.74
CA LYS A 50 5.82 17.67 30.17
C LYS A 50 5.62 16.16 29.98
N ALA A 51 4.41 15.69 29.67
CA ALA A 51 4.16 14.26 29.39
C ALA A 51 4.23 13.92 27.89
N GLY A 52 3.95 14.87 26.99
CA GLY A 52 4.03 14.66 25.53
C GLY A 52 5.45 14.71 24.96
N ALA A 53 6.37 15.44 25.62
CA ALA A 53 7.74 15.62 25.14
C ALA A 53 8.59 14.33 25.26
N ALA A 54 8.43 13.55 26.33
CA ALA A 54 9.17 12.30 26.53
C ALA A 54 8.73 11.19 25.54
N ALA A 55 7.44 11.13 25.21
CA ALA A 55 6.93 10.22 24.18
C ALA A 55 7.31 10.67 22.75
N ALA A 56 7.38 11.98 22.51
CA ALA A 56 7.89 12.52 21.25
C ALA A 56 9.40 12.26 21.08
N GLU A 57 10.19 12.34 22.15
CA GLU A 57 11.63 12.00 22.13
C GLU A 57 11.87 10.51 21.84
N SER A 58 11.07 9.61 22.43
CA SER A 58 11.21 8.17 22.21
C SER A 58 10.81 7.77 20.78
N PHE A 59 9.71 8.32 20.25
CA PHE A 59 9.34 8.12 18.85
C PHE A 59 10.38 8.73 17.89
N ALA A 60 10.84 9.95 18.15
CA ALA A 60 11.88 10.59 17.35
C ALA A 60 13.20 9.80 17.39
N ALA A 61 13.54 9.17 18.52
CA ALA A 61 14.72 8.31 18.64
C ALA A 61 14.57 7.02 17.81
N VAL A 62 13.41 6.36 17.87
CA VAL A 62 13.13 5.17 17.05
C VAL A 62 13.12 5.51 15.56
N LEU A 63 12.49 6.63 15.18
CA LEU A 63 12.47 7.09 13.80
C LEU A 63 13.87 7.44 13.28
N ARG A 64 14.68 8.16 14.07
CA ARG A 64 16.08 8.45 13.71
C ARG A 64 16.91 7.18 13.55
N ARG A 65 16.69 6.17 14.39
CA ARG A 65 17.35 4.87 14.27
C ARG A 65 16.99 4.17 12.96
N ASN A 66 15.71 4.12 12.62
CA ASN A 66 15.24 3.52 11.37
C ASN A 66 15.74 4.30 10.14
N MET A 67 15.71 5.64 10.18
CA MET A 67 16.24 6.48 9.10
C MET A 67 17.76 6.37 8.96
N ALA A 68 18.50 6.20 10.07
CA ALA A 68 19.95 5.99 10.06
C ALA A 68 20.34 4.61 9.49
N GLU A 69 19.49 3.59 9.67
CA GLU A 69 19.65 2.30 8.98
C GLU A 69 19.41 2.41 7.47
N GLU A 70 18.49 3.27 7.05
CA GLU A 70 18.16 3.51 5.64
C GLU A 70 19.17 4.41 4.91
N THR A 71 19.99 5.19 5.65
CA THR A 71 21.05 6.04 5.09
C THR A 71 22.45 5.42 5.15
N ARG A 72 22.61 4.23 5.74
CA ARG A 72 23.88 3.50 5.61
C ARG A 72 24.01 3.02 4.17
N PRO A 73 25.02 3.49 3.39
CA PRO A 73 25.27 2.92 2.08
C PRO A 73 25.50 1.43 2.28
N ALA A 74 24.71 0.60 1.59
CA ALA A 74 24.84 -0.85 1.66
C ALA A 74 26.19 -1.23 1.03
N SER A 75 27.22 -1.26 1.87
CA SER A 75 28.55 -1.74 1.56
C SER A 75 28.46 -3.18 1.06
N SER A 76 28.64 -3.37 -0.26
CA SER A 76 28.99 -4.62 -0.95
C SER A 76 28.16 -5.87 -0.64
N GLY A 77 26.94 -5.72 -0.11
CA GLY A 77 26.09 -6.82 0.32
C GLY A 77 25.12 -7.33 -0.75
N PRO A 78 24.50 -8.51 -0.54
CA PRO A 78 23.46 -9.02 -1.40
C PRO A 78 22.25 -8.06 -1.43
N VAL A 79 21.56 -8.01 -2.58
CA VAL A 79 20.33 -7.22 -2.75
C VAL A 79 19.25 -7.69 -1.77
N LYS A 80 18.60 -6.71 -1.12
CA LYS A 80 17.53 -6.92 -0.14
C LYS A 80 16.17 -6.73 -0.80
N PHE A 81 15.14 -7.36 -0.26
CA PHE A 81 13.76 -7.15 -0.69
C PHE A 81 12.98 -6.40 0.39
N SER A 82 12.29 -5.34 -0.01
CA SER A 82 11.35 -4.66 0.88
C SER A 82 10.10 -5.52 1.13
N ALA A 83 9.36 -5.21 2.19
CA ALA A 83 8.09 -5.87 2.46
C ALA A 83 7.08 -5.72 1.31
N HIS A 84 7.10 -4.59 0.60
CA HIS A 84 6.23 -4.40 -0.57
C HIS A 84 6.64 -5.35 -1.70
N ALA A 85 7.93 -5.40 -2.03
CA ALA A 85 8.45 -6.30 -3.06
C ALA A 85 8.12 -7.78 -2.77
N LEU A 86 8.34 -8.24 -1.53
CA LEU A 86 8.02 -9.60 -1.13
C LEU A 86 6.53 -9.93 -1.32
N ARG A 87 5.63 -9.07 -0.83
CA ARG A 87 4.18 -9.28 -1.03
C ARG A 87 3.79 -9.29 -2.51
N ARG A 88 4.44 -8.48 -3.35
CA ARG A 88 4.18 -8.49 -4.80
C ARG A 88 4.67 -9.76 -5.47
N LEU A 89 5.85 -10.26 -5.09
CA LEU A 89 6.40 -11.52 -5.60
C LEU A 89 5.50 -12.71 -5.22
N GLU A 90 5.01 -12.74 -3.99
CA GLU A 90 4.03 -13.73 -3.51
C GLU A 90 2.73 -13.67 -4.32
N GLN A 91 2.17 -12.46 -4.50
CA GLN A 91 0.93 -12.26 -5.26
C GLN A 91 1.05 -12.66 -6.73
N ALA A 92 2.21 -12.43 -7.34
CA ALA A 92 2.50 -12.83 -8.70
C ALA A 92 2.97 -14.29 -8.80
N GLN A 93 3.05 -15.02 -7.67
CA GLN A 93 3.52 -16.41 -7.58
C GLN A 93 4.89 -16.62 -8.23
N ILE A 94 5.76 -15.63 -8.12
CA ILE A 94 7.10 -15.66 -8.70
C ILE A 94 8.06 -16.25 -7.67
N VAL A 95 8.66 -17.38 -8.02
CA VAL A 95 9.80 -17.92 -7.26
C VAL A 95 11.08 -17.25 -7.74
N PHE A 96 11.83 -16.70 -6.79
CA PHE A 96 13.14 -16.10 -7.02
C PHE A 96 14.22 -17.11 -6.67
N ASP A 97 14.84 -17.71 -7.69
CA ASP A 97 15.93 -18.67 -7.51
C ASP A 97 17.30 -17.98 -7.30
N ALA A 98 18.32 -18.79 -7.00
CA ALA A 98 19.68 -18.30 -6.80
C ALA A 98 20.30 -17.68 -8.07
N GLY A 99 19.96 -18.18 -9.26
CA GLY A 99 20.41 -17.66 -10.54
C GLY A 99 19.82 -16.30 -10.86
N ARG A 100 18.51 -16.11 -10.65
CA ARG A 100 17.83 -14.81 -10.75
C ARG A 100 18.41 -13.80 -9.76
N THR A 101 18.70 -14.25 -8.54
CA THR A 101 19.36 -13.42 -7.52
C THR A 101 20.75 -12.97 -7.96
N ALA A 102 21.56 -13.86 -8.53
CA ALA A 102 22.88 -13.52 -9.05
C ALA A 102 22.81 -12.51 -10.21
N ARG A 103 21.88 -12.71 -11.15
CA ARG A 103 21.66 -11.77 -12.27
C ARG A 103 21.18 -10.40 -11.77
N LEU A 104 20.27 -10.38 -10.80
CA LEU A 104 19.80 -9.15 -10.17
C LEU A 104 20.95 -8.39 -9.52
N ASN A 105 21.81 -9.07 -8.73
CA ASN A 105 22.98 -8.44 -8.14
C ASN A 105 23.89 -7.82 -9.22
N ALA A 106 24.19 -8.56 -10.28
CA ALA A 106 25.01 -8.06 -11.39
C ALA A 106 24.36 -6.86 -12.12
N ALA A 107 23.04 -6.87 -12.29
CA ALA A 107 22.31 -5.74 -12.88
C ALA A 107 22.34 -4.50 -11.98
N VAL A 108 22.20 -4.67 -10.66
CA VAL A 108 22.34 -3.59 -9.68
C VAL A 108 23.76 -3.04 -9.70
N ASP A 109 24.78 -3.88 -9.81
CA ASP A 109 26.19 -3.44 -9.90
C ASP A 109 26.45 -2.64 -11.18
N LYS A 110 25.86 -3.06 -12.32
CA LYS A 110 25.90 -2.29 -13.57
C LYS A 110 25.22 -0.92 -13.43
N ALA A 111 24.06 -0.86 -12.77
CA ALA A 111 23.36 0.39 -12.52
C ALA A 111 24.16 1.32 -11.58
N ALA A 112 24.76 0.74 -10.53
CA ALA A 112 25.62 1.43 -9.57
C ALA A 112 26.87 2.00 -10.25
N GLY A 113 27.52 1.23 -11.14
CA GLY A 113 28.68 1.67 -11.91
C GLY A 113 28.38 2.87 -12.83
N LYS A 114 27.10 3.08 -13.20
CA LYS A 114 26.64 4.24 -13.96
C LYS A 114 26.13 5.40 -13.08
N GLY A 115 26.19 5.26 -11.77
CA GLY A 115 25.75 6.29 -10.81
C GLY A 115 24.24 6.42 -10.64
N ALA A 116 23.46 5.41 -11.06
CA ALA A 116 22.02 5.40 -10.85
C ALA A 116 21.68 5.34 -9.35
N LYS A 117 20.64 6.06 -8.93
CA LYS A 117 20.14 5.99 -7.54
C LYS A 117 18.95 5.07 -7.46
N ASP A 118 18.01 5.22 -8.38
CA ASP A 118 16.88 4.33 -8.58
C ASP A 118 16.91 3.77 -10.01
N SER A 119 16.74 2.45 -10.14
CA SER A 119 16.80 1.77 -11.43
C SER A 119 15.62 0.82 -11.60
N LEU A 120 15.07 0.79 -12.81
CA LEU A 120 14.23 -0.30 -13.27
C LEU A 120 15.14 -1.41 -13.81
N ILE A 121 14.94 -2.65 -13.37
CA ILE A 121 15.67 -3.81 -13.85
C ILE A 121 14.67 -4.74 -14.48
N LEU A 122 14.85 -5.02 -15.76
CA LEU A 122 14.06 -5.99 -16.51
C LEU A 122 14.84 -7.31 -16.54
N LEU A 123 14.32 -8.31 -15.86
CA LEU A 123 14.91 -9.65 -15.73
C LEU A 123 13.90 -10.67 -16.27
N ASP A 124 14.18 -11.26 -17.42
CA ASP A 124 13.22 -12.10 -18.15
C ASP A 124 11.89 -11.33 -18.34
N ASP A 125 10.77 -11.86 -17.85
CA ASP A 125 9.45 -11.23 -17.85
C ASP A 125 9.13 -10.46 -16.54
N LEU A 126 10.16 -10.04 -15.78
CA LEU A 126 10.00 -9.38 -14.48
C LEU A 126 10.60 -7.98 -14.48
N ALA A 127 9.85 -7.03 -13.93
CA ALA A 127 10.27 -5.64 -13.76
C ALA A 127 10.43 -5.37 -12.28
N LEU A 128 11.64 -5.05 -11.89
CA LEU A 128 12.04 -4.81 -10.51
C LEU A 128 12.47 -3.35 -10.39
N VAL A 129 11.80 -2.59 -9.53
CA VAL A 129 12.28 -1.24 -9.19
C VAL A 129 13.19 -1.37 -7.99
N VAL A 130 14.44 -0.94 -8.15
CA VAL A 130 15.49 -1.12 -7.16
C VAL A 130 16.08 0.23 -6.80
N ASN A 131 16.15 0.49 -5.50
CA ASN A 131 16.99 1.55 -4.99
C ASN A 131 18.44 1.02 -4.94
N VAL A 132 19.27 1.55 -5.83
CA VAL A 132 20.65 1.10 -6.03
C VAL A 132 21.55 1.50 -4.86
N ARG A 133 21.31 2.68 -4.25
CA ARG A 133 22.08 3.15 -3.08
C ARG A 133 21.95 2.22 -1.89
N ASN A 134 20.72 1.77 -1.63
CA ASN A 134 20.41 0.90 -0.50
C ASN A 134 20.44 -0.59 -0.89
N ARG A 135 20.63 -0.88 -2.19
CA ARG A 135 20.55 -2.21 -2.82
C ARG A 135 19.25 -2.93 -2.42
N THR A 136 18.14 -2.22 -2.46
CA THR A 136 16.83 -2.73 -2.00
C THR A 136 15.81 -2.72 -3.13
N VAL A 137 15.18 -3.86 -3.38
CA VAL A 137 14.03 -3.98 -4.27
C VAL A 137 12.80 -3.38 -3.60
N VAL A 138 12.25 -2.34 -4.21
CA VAL A 138 11.06 -1.63 -3.73
C VAL A 138 9.79 -2.31 -4.23
N THR A 139 9.74 -2.70 -5.50
CA THR A 139 8.58 -3.40 -6.08
C THR A 139 8.98 -4.39 -7.16
N ALA A 140 8.10 -5.35 -7.41
CA ALA A 140 8.20 -6.34 -8.47
C ALA A 140 6.89 -6.39 -9.26
N VAL A 141 6.99 -6.46 -10.58
CA VAL A 141 5.84 -6.53 -11.50
C VAL A 141 6.12 -7.61 -12.54
N ASN A 142 5.12 -8.43 -12.86
CA ASN A 142 5.22 -9.44 -13.92
C ASN A 142 4.89 -8.86 -15.30
N GLY A 143 5.39 -9.49 -16.36
CA GLY A 143 5.29 -9.03 -17.75
C GLY A 143 3.86 -8.77 -18.21
N GLU A 144 2.90 -9.61 -17.80
CA GLU A 144 1.48 -9.42 -18.13
C GLU A 144 0.93 -8.09 -17.64
N ARG A 145 1.38 -7.63 -16.47
CA ARG A 145 0.93 -6.35 -15.89
C ARG A 145 1.82 -5.18 -16.31
N MET A 146 2.96 -5.39 -16.98
CA MET A 146 3.84 -4.28 -17.36
C MET A 146 3.26 -3.36 -18.43
N ARG A 147 2.49 -3.90 -19.38
CA ARG A 147 2.13 -3.21 -20.64
C ARG A 147 1.41 -1.88 -20.45
N ASP A 148 0.66 -1.72 -19.35
CA ASP A 148 -0.11 -0.51 -19.06
C ASP A 148 0.41 0.27 -17.85
N ASN A 149 1.59 -0.10 -17.33
CA ASN A 149 2.17 0.53 -16.14
C ASN A 149 3.18 1.62 -16.49
N VAL A 150 3.01 2.79 -15.89
CA VAL A 150 3.95 3.91 -15.99
C VAL A 150 4.85 3.91 -14.76
N PHE A 151 6.16 3.78 -14.98
CA PHE A 151 7.17 3.90 -13.94
C PHE A 151 7.78 5.29 -14.01
N THR A 152 7.83 5.98 -12.87
CA THR A 152 8.41 7.31 -12.72
C THR A 152 9.49 7.29 -11.64
N ASN A 153 10.24 8.39 -11.54
CA ASN A 153 11.28 8.55 -10.52
C ASN A 153 12.33 7.42 -10.55
N ILE A 154 12.83 7.15 -11.76
CA ILE A 154 13.90 6.20 -12.04
C ILE A 154 14.93 6.88 -12.92
N ASP A 155 16.20 6.75 -12.54
CA ASP A 155 17.31 7.39 -13.24
C ASP A 155 17.83 6.52 -14.39
N SER A 156 17.62 5.21 -14.30
CA SER A 156 18.15 4.25 -15.27
C SER A 156 17.28 3.02 -15.44
N ALA A 157 17.46 2.35 -16.58
CA ALA A 157 16.89 1.05 -16.86
C ALA A 157 18.00 0.08 -17.28
N VAL A 158 18.00 -1.12 -16.71
CA VAL A 158 18.91 -2.21 -17.08
C VAL A 158 18.07 -3.36 -17.60
N ILE A 159 18.40 -3.81 -18.80
CA ILE A 159 17.74 -4.95 -19.47
C ILE A 159 18.74 -6.10 -19.49
N THR A 160 18.32 -7.29 -19.06
CA THR A 160 19.19 -8.46 -18.89
C THR A 160 18.65 -9.69 -19.59
#